data_AF-A0A396KCD3-F1
#
_entry.id   AF-A0A396KCD3-F1
#
_cell.length_a   1.000
_cell.length_b   1.000
_cell.length_c   1.000
_cell.angle_alpha   90.00
_cell.angle_beta   90.00
_cell.angle_gamma   90.00
#
_symmetry.space_group_name_H-M   'P 1'
#
loop_
_entity.id
_entity.type
_entity.pdbx_description
1 polymer ?
#
loop_
_entity_poly.entity_id
_entity_poly.type
_entity_poly.pdbx_seq_one_letter_code
_entity_poly.pdbx_strand_id
1 'polypeptide(L)'
;MAEKKKKASNSSMRLDKFLVEMGKGSRSQIKEMAKKGRIQVNGTVIKATDGKIDPEKDVVLLDGQPVSYAHTEYFMLNKPAGTVSATEDGKYPTVISLIDAALRKDLFPVGRLDLDTEGLLLITNDGAMAHELLSPKKHVDKIYLAYIEGTLPKDAKKQMQEGLIIEEGVKTLPAELVILDPPAGMKEGLTAVSLRIHEGKFHQVKRMFEVLGCKVVYLKRMTMGPLVLDPSLKPGEYRALKEEELKALERKINEKERTHILDGISAVLFDLDGTLVDSMWMWEAIDVEYLGRYGLECPSDLQKAIEGMSFSETAVYFKERFNLPDSIEEIKQAWVEMSLEKYQKEVPVKPGVREFLEEISIRGIKAGIATSNGREMVDAVLKSLGLEQYFQVVATACEVAAGKPAPDIYLEVARRLGAKPENCLVFEDVPAGIMAGKNAGMNVIAVEDDFSETMKEEKEQLADRLIHDFYEVL
;
A
#
# COMPACT_ATOMS: atom_id res chain seq x y z
N MET A 1 -34.33 0.89 8.21
CA MET A 1 -33.51 1.02 9.43
C MET A 1 -32.34 0.09 9.28
N ALA A 2 -31.16 0.65 9.43
CA ALA A 2 -29.88 0.09 9.02
C ALA A 2 -29.29 -0.78 10.12
N GLU A 3 -28.62 -1.87 9.73
CA GLU A 3 -27.49 -2.44 10.46
C GLU A 3 -26.56 -3.09 9.43
N LYS A 4 -25.63 -2.29 8.90
CA LYS A 4 -24.44 -2.81 8.21
C LYS A 4 -23.46 -3.25 9.30
N LYS A 5 -23.29 -4.57 9.42
CA LYS A 5 -22.19 -5.20 10.18
C LYS A 5 -20.85 -4.70 9.63
N LYS A 6 -20.03 -4.10 10.48
CA LYS A 6 -18.62 -3.79 10.19
C LYS A 6 -17.82 -5.12 10.13
N LYS A 7 -17.07 -5.29 9.04
CA LYS A 7 -16.04 -6.33 8.85
C LYS A 7 -15.03 -6.26 10.03
N ALA A 8 -14.70 -7.40 10.62
CA ALA A 8 -13.66 -7.51 11.64
C ALA A 8 -12.29 -7.38 10.98
N SER A 9 -11.45 -6.46 11.45
CA SER A 9 -10.08 -6.29 10.98
C SER A 9 -9.17 -7.36 11.63
N ASN A 10 -8.24 -7.91 10.86
CA ASN A 10 -7.28 -8.91 11.32
C ASN A 10 -6.09 -8.15 11.97
N SER A 11 -6.14 -7.91 13.28
CA SER A 11 -5.19 -7.02 13.98
C SER A 11 -4.28 -7.72 15.01
N SER A 12 -3.99 -9.01 14.85
CA SER A 12 -3.17 -9.76 15.82
C SER A 12 -1.72 -9.25 15.92
N MET A 13 -1.28 -8.83 17.12
CA MET A 13 0.07 -8.32 17.40
C MET A 13 0.70 -8.93 18.66
N ARG A 14 2.04 -8.94 18.78
CA ARG A 14 2.70 -9.42 20.00
C ARG A 14 2.37 -8.54 21.21
N LEU A 15 2.13 -9.16 22.35
CA LEU A 15 1.83 -8.49 23.61
C LEU A 15 2.93 -7.52 24.05
N ASP A 16 4.22 -7.86 23.87
CA ASP A 16 5.31 -6.92 24.15
C ASP A 16 5.32 -5.71 23.24
N LYS A 17 5.07 -5.90 21.93
CA LYS A 17 4.92 -4.81 20.97
C LYS A 17 3.74 -3.92 21.33
N PHE A 18 2.58 -4.51 21.62
CA PHE A 18 1.38 -3.80 22.05
C PHE A 18 1.66 -2.91 23.27
N LEU A 19 2.21 -3.48 24.34
CA LEU A 19 2.46 -2.72 25.56
C LEU A 19 3.54 -1.64 25.41
N VAL A 20 4.52 -1.84 24.51
CA VAL A 20 5.52 -0.83 24.16
C VAL A 20 4.88 0.32 23.39
N GLU A 21 4.07 0.01 22.37
CA GLU A 21 3.34 1.02 21.57
C GLU A 21 2.34 1.80 22.42
N MET A 22 1.78 1.18 23.47
CA MET A 22 0.91 1.80 24.47
C MET A 22 1.68 2.52 25.60
N GLY A 23 3.01 2.67 25.46
CA GLY A 23 3.85 3.44 26.38
C GLY A 23 3.99 2.86 27.78
N LYS A 24 3.75 1.55 27.97
CA LYS A 24 3.79 0.90 29.30
C LYS A 24 5.20 0.50 29.76
N GLY A 25 6.22 0.77 28.96
CA GLY A 25 7.63 0.55 29.27
C GLY A 25 8.42 0.06 28.06
N SER A 26 9.74 -0.02 28.20
CA SER A 26 10.61 -0.67 27.22
C SER A 26 10.37 -2.19 27.19
N ARG A 27 10.75 -2.87 26.10
CA ARG A 27 10.59 -4.34 25.96
C ARG A 27 11.18 -5.13 27.15
N SER A 28 12.30 -4.68 27.72
CA SER A 28 12.92 -5.32 28.89
C SER A 28 12.07 -5.16 30.15
N GLN A 29 11.54 -3.96 30.39
CA GLN A 29 10.63 -3.66 31.51
C GLN A 29 9.31 -4.44 31.39
N ILE A 30 8.74 -4.55 30.18
CA ILE A 30 7.52 -5.34 29.95
C ILE A 30 7.74 -6.82 30.25
N LYS A 31 8.87 -7.40 29.82
CA LYS A 31 9.24 -8.79 30.15
C LYS A 31 9.38 -9.01 31.67
N GLU A 32 9.94 -8.03 32.38
CA GLU A 32 10.06 -8.09 33.84
C GLU A 32 8.69 -8.02 34.53
N MET A 33 7.79 -7.15 34.07
CA MET A 33 6.42 -7.04 34.57
C MET A 33 5.64 -8.35 34.37
N ALA A 34 5.78 -8.98 33.20
CA ALA A 34 5.17 -10.28 32.91
C ALA A 34 5.65 -11.37 33.88
N LYS A 35 6.97 -11.46 34.12
CA LYS A 35 7.55 -12.42 35.08
C LYS A 35 7.01 -12.24 36.49
N LYS A 36 6.73 -10.99 36.89
CA LYS A 36 6.11 -10.62 38.18
C LYS A 36 4.59 -10.84 38.21
N GLY A 37 3.99 -11.37 37.15
CA GLY A 37 2.55 -11.66 37.07
C GLY A 37 1.66 -10.43 36.96
N ARG A 38 2.23 -9.29 36.53
CA ARG A 38 1.53 -8.00 36.48
C ARG A 38 0.66 -7.83 35.23
N ILE A 39 0.81 -8.68 34.22
CA ILE A 39 0.09 -8.58 32.94
C ILE A 39 -0.95 -9.68 32.85
N GLN A 40 -2.16 -9.35 32.42
CA GLN A 40 -3.22 -10.31 32.12
C GLN A 40 -3.76 -10.07 30.71
N VAL A 41 -4.19 -11.12 30.03
CA VAL A 41 -4.93 -11.05 28.76
C VAL A 41 -6.18 -11.90 28.92
N ASN A 42 -7.35 -11.31 28.67
CA ASN A 42 -8.65 -11.97 28.83
C ASN A 42 -8.81 -12.66 30.21
N GLY A 43 -8.31 -12.02 31.27
CA GLY A 43 -8.36 -12.54 32.65
C GLY A 43 -7.30 -13.59 33.01
N THR A 44 -6.43 -13.97 32.08
CA THR A 44 -5.33 -14.94 32.33
C THR A 44 -4.01 -14.21 32.53
N VAL A 45 -3.28 -14.51 33.62
CA VAL A 45 -1.94 -13.95 33.89
C VAL A 45 -0.93 -14.45 32.85
N ILE A 46 -0.30 -13.53 32.13
CA ILE A 46 0.66 -13.83 31.07
C ILE A 46 2.09 -13.58 31.55
N LYS A 47 2.93 -14.62 31.49
CA LYS A 47 4.36 -14.55 31.86
C LYS A 47 5.29 -14.49 30.64
N ALA A 48 4.81 -14.90 29.47
CA ALA A 48 5.53 -14.86 28.20
C ALA A 48 4.94 -13.75 27.32
N THR A 49 5.75 -12.77 26.92
CA THR A 49 5.28 -11.54 26.27
C THR A 49 5.39 -11.55 24.75
N ASP A 50 5.84 -12.68 24.20
CA ASP A 50 5.93 -12.98 22.79
C ASP A 50 4.63 -13.56 22.19
N GLY A 51 3.64 -13.88 23.03
CA GLY A 51 2.31 -14.27 22.60
C GLY A 51 1.59 -13.16 21.82
N LYS A 52 0.75 -13.55 20.85
CA LYS A 52 -0.06 -12.62 20.07
C LYS A 52 -1.38 -12.30 20.79
N ILE A 53 -1.86 -11.08 20.63
CA ILE A 53 -3.15 -10.56 21.10
C ILE A 53 -3.83 -9.78 19.98
N ASP A 54 -5.15 -9.77 19.94
CA ASP A 54 -5.99 -8.92 19.08
C ASP A 54 -6.32 -7.63 19.86
N PRO A 55 -5.77 -6.46 19.51
CA PRO A 55 -5.99 -5.23 20.24
C PRO A 55 -7.43 -4.69 20.20
N GLU A 56 -8.26 -5.15 19.25
CA GLU A 56 -9.67 -4.77 19.14
C GLU A 56 -10.59 -5.71 19.93
N LYS A 57 -10.17 -6.95 20.19
CA LYS A 57 -10.99 -7.98 20.87
C LYS A 57 -10.47 -8.39 22.25
N ASP A 58 -9.16 -8.45 22.44
CA ASP A 58 -8.53 -8.93 23.66
C ASP A 58 -8.40 -7.83 24.70
N VAL A 59 -8.83 -8.15 25.93
CA VAL A 59 -8.70 -7.27 27.08
C VAL A 59 -7.36 -7.52 27.74
N VAL A 60 -6.40 -6.63 27.49
CA VAL A 60 -5.09 -6.65 28.15
C VAL A 60 -5.16 -5.81 29.43
N LEU A 61 -4.77 -6.35 30.59
CA LEU A 61 -4.65 -5.64 31.87
C LEU A 61 -3.17 -5.57 32.29
N LEU A 62 -2.73 -4.44 32.82
CA LEU A 62 -1.46 -4.27 33.54
C LEU A 62 -1.77 -3.78 34.96
N ASP A 63 -1.33 -4.52 35.98
CA ASP A 63 -1.64 -4.28 37.40
C ASP A 63 -3.14 -4.17 37.69
N GLY A 64 -3.94 -4.97 36.98
CA GLY A 64 -5.40 -4.97 37.09
C GLY A 64 -6.10 -3.79 36.40
N GLN A 65 -5.35 -2.93 35.68
CA GLN A 65 -5.91 -1.83 34.89
C GLN A 65 -5.87 -2.15 33.39
N PRO A 66 -6.95 -1.90 32.62
CA PRO A 66 -6.98 -2.17 31.19
C PRO A 66 -6.00 -1.30 30.39
N VAL A 67 -5.38 -1.93 29.38
CA VAL A 67 -4.53 -1.32 28.37
C VAL A 67 -5.26 -1.42 27.05
N SER A 68 -5.77 -0.30 26.56
CA SER A 68 -6.49 -0.17 25.29
C SER A 68 -5.53 0.13 24.13
N TYR A 69 -5.79 -0.42 22.93
CA TYR A 69 -5.10 -0.05 21.69
C TYR A 69 -5.31 1.43 21.35
N ALA A 70 -4.27 2.11 20.88
CA ALA A 70 -4.28 3.55 20.67
C ALA A 70 -4.22 3.88 19.17
N HIS A 71 -5.33 4.42 18.67
CA HIS A 71 -5.51 4.99 17.33
C HIS A 71 -4.29 5.78 16.82
N THR A 72 -3.94 5.63 15.54
CA THR A 72 -2.96 6.51 14.88
C THR A 72 -3.67 7.80 14.48
N GLU A 73 -3.08 8.93 14.82
CA GLU A 73 -3.68 10.25 14.66
C GLU A 73 -2.86 11.08 13.67
N TYR A 74 -3.55 11.80 12.78
CA TYR A 74 -2.92 12.67 11.80
C TYR A 74 -3.64 14.01 11.78
N PHE A 75 -2.92 15.08 12.07
CA PHE A 75 -3.46 16.43 12.09
C PHE A 75 -2.74 17.33 11.10
N MET A 76 -3.53 18.08 10.34
CA MET A 76 -3.08 19.25 9.61
C MET A 76 -3.18 20.45 10.54
N LEU A 77 -2.03 21.05 10.88
CA LEU A 77 -1.95 22.29 11.64
C LEU A 77 -1.60 23.45 10.70
N ASN A 78 -2.35 24.56 10.78
CA ASN A 78 -1.87 25.85 10.27
C ASN A 78 -1.00 26.49 11.35
N LYS A 79 0.30 26.18 11.37
CA LYS A 79 1.22 26.65 12.40
C LYS A 79 1.24 28.18 12.41
N PRO A 80 1.08 28.84 13.58
CA PRO A 80 1.27 30.27 13.71
C PRO A 80 2.75 30.63 13.91
N ALA A 81 3.10 31.88 13.59
CA ALA A 81 4.37 32.47 14.02
C ALA A 81 4.42 32.58 15.55
N GLY A 82 5.61 32.48 16.14
CA GLY A 82 5.83 32.53 17.58
C GLY A 82 5.76 31.18 18.30
N THR A 83 5.45 30.09 17.58
CA THR A 83 5.41 28.72 18.09
C THR A 83 6.55 27.88 17.50
N VAL A 84 7.21 27.04 18.29
CA VAL A 84 8.29 26.15 17.83
C VAL A 84 7.79 24.78 17.39
N SER A 85 8.35 24.26 16.29
CA SER A 85 8.13 22.88 15.84
C SER A 85 8.90 21.87 16.68
N ALA A 86 8.49 21.69 17.92
CA ALA A 86 9.04 20.72 18.88
C ALA A 86 7.92 20.08 19.69
N THR A 87 8.23 18.99 20.40
CA THR A 87 7.34 18.40 21.41
C THR A 87 7.40 19.18 22.73
N GLU A 88 8.61 19.55 23.14
CA GLU A 88 8.89 20.32 24.36
C GLU A 88 9.83 21.49 24.05
N ASP A 89 9.61 22.64 24.69
CA ASP A 89 10.48 23.81 24.64
C ASP A 89 10.31 24.65 25.91
N GLY A 90 11.41 25.18 26.46
CA GLY A 90 11.40 25.92 27.72
C GLY A 90 11.11 27.42 27.60
N LYS A 91 11.05 27.96 26.38
CA LYS A 91 10.96 29.40 26.12
C LYS A 91 9.74 29.78 25.30
N TYR A 92 9.37 28.98 24.31
CA TYR A 92 8.29 29.28 23.37
C TYR A 92 7.20 28.20 23.43
N PRO A 93 5.93 28.54 23.14
CA PRO A 93 4.89 27.54 22.95
C PRO A 93 5.26 26.54 21.86
N THR A 94 4.88 25.27 22.04
CA THR A 94 5.18 24.21 21.07
C THR A 94 3.98 23.92 20.18
N VAL A 95 4.22 23.42 18.98
CA VAL A 95 3.13 23.02 18.07
C VAL A 95 2.24 21.91 18.62
N ILE A 96 2.79 21.06 19.50
CA ILE A 96 2.01 20.01 20.18
C ILE A 96 1.03 20.61 21.18
N SER A 97 1.41 21.69 21.86
CA SER A 97 0.50 22.39 22.79
C SER A 97 -0.74 23.00 22.13
N LEU A 98 -0.77 23.11 20.79
CA LEU A 98 -1.91 23.61 20.02
C LEU A 98 -2.94 22.53 19.69
N ILE A 99 -2.61 21.24 19.88
CA ILE A 99 -3.51 20.11 19.55
C ILE A 99 -4.22 19.64 20.82
N ASP A 100 -5.40 20.18 21.09
CA ASP A 100 -6.16 19.92 22.32
C ASP A 100 -7.08 18.68 22.26
N ALA A 101 -7.41 18.18 21.06
CA ALA A 101 -8.24 16.99 20.84
C ALA A 101 -7.43 15.70 20.68
N ALA A 102 -6.11 15.76 20.86
CA ALA A 102 -5.23 14.61 20.77
C ALA A 102 -5.63 13.53 21.79
N LEU A 103 -5.87 12.31 21.33
CA LEU A 103 -6.13 11.17 22.19
C LEU A 103 -4.83 10.59 22.77
N ARG A 104 -3.72 10.74 22.04
CA ARG A 104 -2.40 10.28 22.45
C ARG A 104 -1.45 11.42 22.81
N LYS A 105 -0.48 11.09 23.67
CA LYS A 105 0.53 12.04 24.18
C LYS A 105 1.85 11.99 23.43
N ASP A 106 1.99 11.10 22.46
CA ASP A 106 3.20 10.88 21.67
C ASP A 106 3.11 11.48 20.26
N LEU A 107 2.27 12.50 20.08
CA LEU A 107 2.27 13.30 18.87
C LEU A 107 3.59 14.06 18.71
N PHE A 108 4.09 14.11 17.49
CA PHE A 108 5.27 14.88 17.12
C PHE A 108 5.08 15.55 15.73
N PRO A 109 5.77 16.67 15.47
CA PRO A 109 5.70 17.32 14.17
C PRO A 109 6.51 16.58 13.10
N VAL A 110 5.92 16.42 11.91
CA VAL A 110 6.58 15.87 10.73
C VAL A 110 7.39 16.98 10.06
N GLY A 111 8.63 17.09 10.50
CA GLY A 111 9.56 18.13 10.08
C GLY A 111 9.39 19.40 10.91
N ARG A 112 10.04 20.47 10.47
CA ARG A 112 10.08 21.72 11.22
C ARG A 112 9.79 22.91 10.33
N LEU A 113 9.13 23.90 10.92
CA LEU A 113 9.04 25.26 10.41
C LEU A 113 9.70 26.18 11.45
N ASP A 114 10.37 27.22 10.98
CA ASP A 114 11.04 28.18 11.86
C ASP A 114 10.02 28.89 12.77
N LEU A 115 10.51 29.47 13.87
CA LEU A 115 9.68 30.15 14.86
C LEU A 115 8.73 31.19 14.22
N ASP A 116 9.25 31.97 13.28
CA ASP A 116 8.58 33.04 12.54
C ASP A 116 7.91 32.57 11.23
N THR A 117 7.92 31.27 10.93
CA THR A 117 7.30 30.70 9.73
C THR A 117 5.93 30.10 10.04
N GLU A 118 4.96 30.42 9.19
CA GLU A 118 3.58 29.95 9.31
C GLU A 118 3.26 28.78 8.37
N GLY A 119 2.07 28.21 8.54
CA GLY A 119 1.42 27.37 7.54
C GLY A 119 1.44 25.88 7.85
N LEU A 120 1.24 25.08 6.82
CA LEU A 120 0.99 23.65 6.91
C LEU A 120 2.11 22.93 7.67
N LEU A 121 1.76 22.29 8.78
CA LEU A 121 2.60 21.33 9.50
C LEU A 121 1.79 20.09 9.82
N LEU A 122 2.26 18.93 9.37
CA LEU A 122 1.66 17.65 9.73
C LEU A 122 2.12 17.27 11.15
N ILE A 123 1.18 16.89 12.01
CA ILE A 123 1.43 16.34 13.34
C ILE A 123 0.88 14.92 13.38
N THR A 124 1.66 13.95 13.85
CA THR A 124 1.23 12.56 13.95
C THR A 124 2.01 11.82 15.04
N ASN A 125 1.55 10.62 15.40
CA ASN A 125 2.30 9.62 16.15
C ASN A 125 2.84 8.48 15.25
N ASP A 126 2.63 8.52 13.93
CA ASP A 126 3.20 7.56 12.98
C ASP A 126 4.65 7.91 12.60
N GLY A 127 5.59 7.25 13.27
CA GLY A 127 7.02 7.41 13.02
C GLY A 127 7.48 6.95 11.64
N ALA A 128 6.84 5.94 11.07
CA ALA A 128 7.22 5.38 9.78
C ALA A 128 6.84 6.34 8.65
N MET A 129 5.58 6.80 8.64
CA MET A 129 5.13 7.81 7.66
C MET A 129 5.96 9.09 7.76
N ALA A 130 6.23 9.56 8.98
CA ALA A 130 7.03 10.77 9.17
C ALA A 130 8.46 10.62 8.64
N HIS A 131 9.10 9.48 8.88
CA HIS A 131 10.43 9.20 8.36
C HIS A 131 10.47 9.24 6.82
N GLU A 132 9.49 8.60 6.17
CA GLU A 132 9.39 8.59 4.70
C GLU A 132 9.20 9.99 4.12
N LEU A 133 8.33 10.81 4.74
CA LEU A 133 8.08 12.18 4.28
C LEU A 133 9.28 13.13 4.46
N LEU A 134 10.14 12.85 5.44
CA LEU A 134 11.31 13.67 5.77
C LEU A 134 12.59 13.18 5.12
N SER A 135 12.62 11.95 4.60
CA SER A 135 13.78 11.36 3.95
C SER A 135 14.25 12.23 2.77
N PRO A 136 15.51 12.72 2.78
CA PRO A 136 16.05 13.53 1.67
C PRO A 136 16.00 12.82 0.32
N LYS A 137 16.02 11.47 0.32
CA LYS A 137 15.98 10.64 -0.89
C LYS A 137 14.61 10.66 -1.58
N LYS A 138 13.54 10.99 -0.86
CA LYS A 138 12.16 10.95 -1.36
C LYS A 138 11.74 12.26 -2.03
N HIS A 139 12.51 13.33 -1.86
CA HIS A 139 12.31 14.62 -2.53
C HIS A 139 10.88 15.17 -2.42
N VAL A 140 10.22 14.95 -1.27
CA VAL A 140 8.84 15.41 -1.06
C VAL A 140 8.77 16.91 -1.26
N ASP A 141 7.88 17.36 -2.12
CA ASP A 141 7.77 18.76 -2.49
C ASP A 141 7.19 19.60 -1.35
N LYS A 142 7.63 20.85 -1.24
CA LYS A 142 7.03 21.86 -0.38
C LYS A 142 6.86 23.14 -1.17
N ILE A 143 5.68 23.74 -1.13
CA ILE A 143 5.43 25.04 -1.74
C ILE A 143 5.26 26.07 -0.63
N TYR A 144 6.01 27.16 -0.74
CA TYR A 144 5.97 28.30 0.17
C TYR A 144 5.41 29.52 -0.53
N LEU A 145 4.57 30.27 0.18
CA LEU A 145 4.28 31.66 -0.11
C LEU A 145 5.29 32.51 0.68
N ALA A 146 5.98 33.41 0.01
CA ALA A 146 6.88 34.36 0.65
C ALA A 146 6.61 35.79 0.20
N TYR A 147 6.76 36.73 1.12
CA TYR A 147 6.86 38.15 0.80
C TYR A 147 8.30 38.58 1.02
N ILE A 148 8.87 39.21 -0.01
CA ILE A 148 10.28 39.59 -0.03
C ILE A 148 10.43 41.09 -0.21
N GLU A 149 11.42 41.64 0.48
CA GLU A 149 11.91 43.00 0.32
C GLU A 149 13.19 42.97 -0.50
N GLY A 150 13.35 43.95 -1.41
CA GLY A 150 14.46 43.99 -2.37
C GLY A 150 13.99 43.74 -3.81
N THR A 151 14.93 43.77 -4.75
CA THR A 151 14.66 43.55 -6.18
C THR A 151 15.24 42.22 -6.61
N LEU A 152 14.39 41.32 -7.10
CA LEU A 152 14.86 40.05 -7.65
C LEU A 152 15.72 40.29 -8.90
N PRO A 153 16.88 39.62 -9.01
CA PRO A 153 17.64 39.57 -10.27
C PRO A 153 16.77 39.06 -11.43
N LYS A 154 17.02 39.56 -12.65
CA LYS A 154 16.24 39.16 -13.84
C LYS A 154 16.32 37.66 -14.13
N ASP A 155 17.43 37.05 -13.73
CA ASP A 155 17.74 35.62 -13.88
C ASP A 155 17.45 34.80 -12.61
N ALA A 156 16.79 35.38 -11.60
CA ALA A 156 16.48 34.69 -10.33
C ALA A 156 15.80 33.32 -10.51
N LYS A 157 14.84 33.22 -11.43
CA LYS A 157 14.17 31.95 -11.75
C LYS A 157 15.15 30.89 -12.26
N LYS A 158 16.08 31.30 -13.13
CA LYS A 158 17.10 30.41 -13.68
C LYS A 158 18.08 29.96 -12.59
N GLN A 159 18.56 30.89 -11.77
CA GLN A 159 19.47 30.56 -10.66
C GLN A 159 18.82 29.59 -9.66
N MET A 160 17.53 29.76 -9.35
CA MET A 160 16.77 28.84 -8.50
C MET A 160 16.65 27.44 -9.13
N GLN A 161 16.40 27.36 -10.44
CA GLN A 161 16.34 26.10 -11.19
C GLN A 161 17.70 25.37 -11.26
N GLU A 162 18.80 26.12 -11.31
CA GLU A 162 20.17 25.55 -11.33
C GLU A 162 20.68 25.15 -9.93
N GLY A 163 19.97 25.59 -8.88
CA GLY A 163 20.34 25.43 -7.48
C GLY A 163 21.34 26.49 -7.00
N LEU A 164 21.12 27.03 -5.81
CA LEU A 164 21.94 28.09 -5.21
C LEU A 164 22.90 27.53 -4.16
N ILE A 165 24.07 28.16 -4.01
CA ILE A 165 24.98 27.89 -2.88
C ILE A 165 24.56 28.80 -1.72
N ILE A 166 23.92 28.23 -0.70
CA ILE A 166 23.35 28.99 0.44
C ILE A 166 24.31 29.10 1.64
N GLU A 167 25.38 28.31 1.62
CA GLU A 167 26.57 28.39 2.48
C GLU A 167 27.69 27.56 1.87
N GLU A 168 28.90 27.70 2.42
CA GLU A 168 30.06 26.95 1.99
C GLU A 168 29.76 25.44 1.92
N GLY A 169 29.90 24.86 0.72
CA GLY A 169 29.66 23.44 0.47
C GLY A 169 28.19 23.02 0.37
N VAL A 170 27.22 23.93 0.52
CA VAL A 170 25.80 23.59 0.52
C VAL A 170 25.09 24.21 -0.67
N LYS A 171 25.07 23.43 -1.75
CA LYS A 171 24.22 23.70 -2.92
C LYS A 171 22.81 23.16 -2.69
N THR A 172 21.78 23.92 -3.05
CA THR A 172 20.39 23.45 -3.03
C THR A 172 20.09 22.61 -4.26
N LEU A 173 19.08 21.74 -4.14
CA LEU A 173 18.42 21.16 -5.30
C LEU A 173 17.72 22.25 -6.15
N PRO A 174 17.41 21.95 -7.43
CA PRO A 174 16.57 22.80 -8.26
C PRO A 174 15.29 23.23 -7.53
N ALA A 175 14.89 24.49 -7.71
CA ALA A 175 13.68 25.05 -7.14
C ALA A 175 12.92 25.87 -8.19
N GLU A 176 11.59 25.90 -8.04
CA GLU A 176 10.72 26.62 -8.97
C GLU A 176 10.20 27.90 -8.31
N LEU A 177 10.54 29.04 -8.90
CA LEU A 177 10.13 30.37 -8.45
C LEU A 177 9.07 30.97 -9.37
N VAL A 178 7.92 31.30 -8.80
CA VAL A 178 6.84 32.03 -9.46
C VAL A 178 6.63 33.37 -8.76
N ILE A 179 6.62 34.45 -9.52
CA ILE A 179 6.25 35.79 -9.02
C ILE A 179 4.73 35.88 -9.09
N LEU A 180 4.12 36.29 -7.99
CA LEU A 180 2.67 36.37 -7.85
C LEU A 180 2.19 37.80 -7.91
N ASP A 181 0.91 37.99 -8.21
CA ASP A 181 0.26 39.26 -7.98
C ASP A 181 0.25 39.59 -6.47
N PRO A 182 0.51 40.84 -6.09
CA PRO A 182 0.52 41.23 -4.68
C PRO A 182 -0.90 41.09 -4.10
N PRO A 183 -1.06 40.35 -2.99
CA PRO A 183 -2.37 40.23 -2.35
C PRO A 183 -2.87 41.57 -1.81
N ALA A 184 -4.19 41.70 -1.70
CA ALA A 184 -4.82 42.91 -1.16
C ALA A 184 -4.31 43.22 0.26
N GLY A 185 -3.92 44.48 0.49
CA GLY A 185 -3.39 44.92 1.78
C GLY A 185 -1.90 44.60 2.02
N MET A 186 -1.20 44.03 1.04
CA MET A 186 0.26 43.88 1.11
C MET A 186 0.93 45.26 1.16
N LYS A 187 1.95 45.39 2.02
CA LYS A 187 2.75 46.62 2.14
C LYS A 187 3.45 46.92 0.81
N GLU A 188 3.43 48.20 0.42
CA GLU A 188 4.16 48.68 -0.76
C GLU A 188 5.66 48.36 -0.69
N GLY A 189 6.27 48.09 -1.85
CA GLY A 189 7.69 47.77 -1.98
C GLY A 189 8.06 46.31 -1.73
N LEU A 190 7.08 45.46 -1.39
CA LEU A 190 7.28 44.01 -1.28
C LEU A 190 6.89 43.29 -2.57
N THR A 191 7.53 42.15 -2.82
CA THR A 191 7.16 41.22 -3.90
C THR A 191 6.58 39.93 -3.30
N ALA A 192 5.44 39.47 -3.82
CA ALA A 192 4.87 38.16 -3.46
C ALA A 192 5.40 37.08 -4.39
N VAL A 193 5.82 35.95 -3.84
CA VAL A 193 6.38 34.83 -4.60
C VAL A 193 5.88 33.48 -4.07
N SER A 194 5.75 32.53 -4.98
CA SER A 194 5.64 31.10 -4.66
C SER A 194 6.97 30.42 -4.96
N LEU A 195 7.47 29.63 -4.01
CA LEU A 195 8.69 28.86 -4.17
C LEU A 195 8.42 27.39 -3.86
N ARG A 196 8.64 26.51 -4.84
CA ARG A 196 8.63 25.05 -4.67
C ARG A 196 10.05 24.54 -4.45
N ILE A 197 10.24 23.77 -3.37
CA ILE A 197 11.50 23.09 -3.05
C ILE A 197 11.26 21.61 -2.78
N HIS A 198 12.30 20.79 -3.00
CA HIS A 198 12.26 19.32 -2.87
C HIS A 198 13.02 18.79 -1.64
N GLU A 199 13.49 19.69 -0.78
CA GLU A 199 14.30 19.39 0.39
C GLU A 199 13.97 20.41 1.51
N GLY A 200 14.69 20.36 2.63
CA GLY A 200 14.43 21.22 3.78
C GLY A 200 15.68 21.48 4.61
N LYS A 201 16.64 22.21 4.02
CA LYS A 201 17.86 22.63 4.73
C LYS A 201 17.54 23.74 5.74
N PHE A 202 18.45 23.96 6.69
CA PHE A 202 18.30 24.98 7.72
C PHE A 202 18.08 26.37 7.10
N HIS A 203 16.92 26.98 7.40
CA HIS A 203 16.48 28.28 6.88
C HIS A 203 16.56 28.40 5.35
N GLN A 204 16.44 27.29 4.61
CA GLN A 204 16.73 27.21 3.18
C GLN A 204 16.09 28.33 2.36
N VAL A 205 14.77 28.54 2.49
CA VAL A 205 14.05 29.56 1.70
C VAL A 205 14.61 30.96 1.95
N LYS A 206 14.84 31.32 3.21
CA LYS A 206 15.36 32.65 3.59
C LYS A 206 16.76 32.88 3.01
N ARG A 207 17.63 31.87 3.10
CA ARG A 207 19.00 31.94 2.60
C ARG A 207 19.06 31.98 1.08
N MET A 208 18.17 31.26 0.40
CA MET A 208 18.05 31.32 -1.07
C MET A 208 17.72 32.74 -1.53
N PHE A 209 16.78 33.43 -0.87
CA PHE A 209 16.50 34.83 -1.21
C PHE A 209 17.61 35.79 -0.78
N GLU A 210 18.29 35.54 0.34
CA GLU A 210 19.45 36.33 0.78
C GLU A 210 20.59 36.30 -0.25
N VAL A 211 20.90 35.13 -0.82
CA VAL A 211 21.87 34.98 -1.92
C VAL A 211 21.46 35.80 -3.15
N LEU A 212 20.16 35.94 -3.41
CA LEU A 212 19.63 36.80 -4.48
C LEU A 212 19.52 38.28 -4.09
N GLY A 213 20.06 38.69 -2.94
CA GLY A 213 20.03 40.08 -2.48
C GLY A 213 18.66 40.55 -1.97
N CYS A 214 17.78 39.61 -1.59
CA CYS A 214 16.43 39.87 -1.10
C CYS A 214 16.27 39.40 0.35
N LYS A 215 15.35 40.01 1.09
CA LYS A 215 15.02 39.62 2.46
C LYS A 215 13.60 39.08 2.54
N VAL A 216 13.44 37.87 3.08
CA VAL A 216 12.10 37.31 3.37
C VAL A 216 11.54 37.99 4.62
N VAL A 217 10.40 38.66 4.49
CA VAL A 217 9.71 39.34 5.60
C VAL A 217 8.46 38.60 6.07
N TYR A 218 7.93 37.69 5.24
CA TYR A 218 6.85 36.78 5.58
C TYR A 218 7.07 35.45 4.86
N LEU A 219 6.83 34.34 5.55
CA LEU A 219 6.98 33.00 5.00
C LEU A 219 5.88 32.09 5.52
N LYS A 220 5.17 31.45 4.60
CA LYS A 220 4.11 30.49 4.92
C LYS A 220 4.20 29.26 4.04
N ARG A 221 4.27 28.06 4.64
CA ARG A 221 4.20 26.81 3.88
C ARG A 221 2.74 26.52 3.51
N MET A 222 2.48 26.43 2.22
CA MET A 222 1.15 26.17 1.67
C MET A 222 0.93 24.68 1.42
N THR A 223 1.96 23.93 1.05
CA THR A 223 1.84 22.49 0.75
C THR A 223 3.02 21.68 1.30
N MET A 224 2.77 20.38 1.49
CA MET A 224 3.79 19.37 1.77
C MET A 224 3.36 18.05 1.14
N GLY A 225 4.11 17.63 0.11
CA GLY A 225 3.73 16.53 -0.75
C GLY A 225 2.33 16.75 -1.34
N PRO A 226 1.40 15.79 -1.21
CA PRO A 226 0.04 15.91 -1.70
C PRO A 226 -0.87 16.79 -0.83
N LEU A 227 -0.45 17.14 0.39
CA LEU A 227 -1.27 17.94 1.29
C LEU A 227 -1.23 19.42 0.90
N VAL A 228 -2.41 20.02 0.86
CA VAL A 228 -2.61 21.47 0.68
C VAL A 228 -3.21 22.03 1.96
N LEU A 229 -2.65 23.14 2.45
CA LEU A 229 -3.17 23.82 3.63
C LEU A 229 -4.64 24.16 3.44
N ASP A 230 -5.49 23.71 4.36
CA ASP A 230 -6.90 24.04 4.34
C ASP A 230 -7.09 25.55 4.51
N PRO A 231 -7.69 26.25 3.53
CA PRO A 231 -7.84 27.70 3.56
C PRO A 231 -8.80 28.18 4.68
N SER A 232 -9.62 27.29 5.24
CA SER A 232 -10.50 27.62 6.35
C SER A 232 -9.79 27.67 7.71
N LEU A 233 -8.62 27.03 7.86
CA LEU A 233 -7.86 27.04 9.10
C LEU A 233 -7.16 28.38 9.30
N LYS A 234 -7.47 29.07 10.39
CA LYS A 234 -6.72 30.24 10.85
C LYS A 234 -5.39 29.82 11.48
N PRO A 235 -4.40 30.72 11.60
CA PRO A 235 -3.16 30.43 12.31
C PRO A 235 -3.44 29.93 13.73
N GLY A 236 -2.87 28.78 14.10
CA GLY A 236 -3.10 28.08 15.37
C GLY A 236 -4.17 27.00 15.31
N GLU A 237 -5.07 27.03 14.32
CA GLU A 237 -6.11 26.01 14.17
C GLU A 237 -5.57 24.77 13.45
N TYR A 238 -6.16 23.62 13.78
CA TYR A 238 -5.83 22.34 13.21
C TYR A 238 -7.10 21.53 12.93
N ARG A 239 -6.97 20.49 12.11
CA ARG A 239 -8.00 19.46 11.93
C ARG A 239 -7.37 18.10 11.68
N ALA A 240 -8.14 17.03 11.89
CA ALA A 240 -7.73 15.71 11.43
C ALA A 240 -7.58 15.70 9.89
N LEU A 241 -6.65 14.88 9.40
CA LEU A 241 -6.59 14.58 7.97
C LEU A 241 -7.84 13.80 7.55
N LYS A 242 -8.30 14.07 6.34
CA LYS A 242 -9.38 13.31 5.70
C LYS A 242 -8.81 12.01 5.13
N GLU A 243 -9.66 11.00 4.93
CA GLU A 243 -9.22 9.70 4.40
C GLU A 243 -8.53 9.83 3.03
N GLU A 244 -9.03 10.71 2.15
CA GLU A 244 -8.44 10.95 0.84
C GLU A 244 -7.04 11.58 0.92
N GLU A 245 -6.78 12.40 1.94
CA GLU A 245 -5.47 13.03 2.18
C GLU A 245 -4.46 12.00 2.70
N LEU A 246 -4.90 11.09 3.58
CA LEU A 246 -4.10 9.96 4.06
C LEU A 246 -3.73 9.03 2.91
N LYS A 247 -4.72 8.61 2.10
CA LYS A 247 -4.46 7.79 0.90
C LYS A 247 -3.54 8.47 -0.09
N ALA A 248 -3.58 9.81 -0.20
CA ALA A 248 -2.66 10.54 -1.06
C ALA A 248 -1.22 10.52 -0.52
N LEU A 249 -1.04 10.66 0.81
CA LEU A 249 0.27 10.52 1.45
C LEU A 249 0.86 9.12 1.26
N GLU A 250 0.07 8.08 1.49
CA GLU A 250 0.47 6.68 1.31
C GLU A 250 0.91 6.41 -0.13
N ARG A 251 0.10 6.82 -1.11
CA ARG A 251 0.46 6.74 -2.54
C ARG A 251 1.79 7.43 -2.83
N LYS A 252 2.00 8.65 -2.28
CA LYS A 252 3.24 9.41 -2.51
C LYS A 252 4.47 8.73 -1.91
N ILE A 253 4.34 8.12 -0.74
CA ILE A 253 5.43 7.41 -0.06
C ILE A 253 5.86 6.16 -0.85
N ASN A 254 4.87 5.44 -1.38
CA ASN A 254 5.06 4.18 -2.06
C ASN A 254 5.49 4.35 -3.54
N GLU A 255 5.36 5.55 -4.12
CA GLU A 255 5.60 5.85 -5.56
C GLU A 255 6.97 5.35 -6.08
N LYS A 256 8.03 5.37 -5.25
CA LYS A 256 9.35 4.82 -5.62
C LYS A 256 9.43 3.29 -5.53
N GLU A 257 8.78 2.65 -4.57
CA GLU A 257 8.79 1.18 -4.46
C GLU A 257 7.96 0.53 -5.57
N ARG A 258 6.89 1.22 -6.00
CA ARG A 258 6.02 0.81 -7.10
C ARG A 258 6.71 0.83 -8.47
N THR A 259 7.59 1.80 -8.71
CA THR A 259 8.31 1.92 -10.00
C THR A 259 9.41 0.88 -10.18
N HIS A 260 10.05 0.43 -9.09
CA HIS A 260 11.16 -0.53 -9.13
C HIS A 260 10.77 -1.97 -9.39
N ILE A 261 9.53 -2.38 -9.10
CA ILE A 261 9.11 -3.79 -9.28
C ILE A 261 9.07 -4.23 -10.74
N LEU A 262 8.96 -3.25 -11.65
CA LEU A 262 8.96 -3.45 -13.10
C LEU A 262 10.34 -3.18 -13.73
N ASP A 263 11.36 -2.79 -12.95
CA ASP A 263 12.69 -2.53 -13.47
C ASP A 263 13.33 -3.84 -13.99
N GLY A 264 13.72 -3.84 -15.27
CA GLY A 264 14.29 -5.02 -15.93
C GLY A 264 13.26 -6.09 -16.31
N ILE A 265 11.98 -5.88 -16.02
CA ILE A 265 10.89 -6.79 -16.41
C ILE A 265 10.49 -6.53 -17.87
N SER A 266 10.41 -7.62 -18.64
CA SER A 266 10.03 -7.60 -20.07
C SER A 266 8.66 -8.24 -20.34
N ALA A 267 8.19 -9.09 -19.43
CA ALA A 267 6.86 -9.66 -19.46
C ALA A 267 6.28 -9.84 -18.06
N VAL A 268 4.98 -9.63 -17.92
CA VAL A 268 4.21 -9.97 -16.72
C VAL A 268 3.26 -11.11 -17.05
N LEU A 269 3.28 -12.15 -16.23
CA LEU A 269 2.50 -13.36 -16.39
C LEU A 269 1.54 -13.46 -15.21
N PHE A 270 0.29 -13.81 -15.48
CA PHE A 270 -0.76 -13.84 -14.47
C PHE A 270 -1.41 -15.21 -14.45
N ASP A 271 -1.62 -15.77 -13.26
CA ASP A 271 -2.78 -16.64 -13.10
C ASP A 271 -4.07 -15.82 -13.26
N LEU A 272 -5.19 -16.50 -13.54
CA LEU A 272 -6.48 -15.86 -13.76
C LEU A 272 -7.29 -15.81 -12.46
N ASP A 273 -7.60 -16.97 -11.90
CA ASP A 273 -8.55 -17.15 -10.82
C ASP A 273 -7.86 -16.84 -9.48
N GLY A 274 -8.52 -16.05 -8.63
CA GLY A 274 -7.88 -15.61 -7.38
C GLY A 274 -6.76 -14.57 -7.58
N THR A 275 -6.27 -14.36 -8.81
CA THR A 275 -5.22 -13.38 -9.14
C THR A 275 -5.77 -12.16 -9.89
N LEU A 276 -6.25 -12.31 -11.13
CA LEU A 276 -6.82 -11.21 -11.92
C LEU A 276 -8.29 -10.95 -11.57
N VAL A 277 -9.01 -12.02 -11.24
CA VAL A 277 -10.44 -11.99 -10.96
C VAL A 277 -10.75 -12.63 -9.62
N ASP A 278 -11.83 -12.18 -8.99
CA ASP A 278 -12.32 -12.72 -7.72
C ASP A 278 -13.34 -13.82 -7.99
N SER A 279 -12.85 -15.04 -8.19
CA SER A 279 -13.61 -16.19 -8.69
C SER A 279 -13.43 -17.47 -7.88
N MET A 280 -12.55 -17.51 -6.87
CA MET A 280 -12.26 -18.76 -6.14
C MET A 280 -13.49 -19.30 -5.39
N TRP A 281 -14.35 -18.42 -4.88
CA TRP A 281 -15.63 -18.77 -4.25
C TRP A 281 -16.59 -19.52 -5.19
N MET A 282 -16.47 -19.31 -6.51
CA MET A 282 -17.34 -19.97 -7.49
C MET A 282 -16.97 -21.44 -7.62
N TRP A 283 -15.68 -21.78 -7.62
CA TRP A 283 -15.21 -23.15 -7.83
C TRP A 283 -15.68 -24.08 -6.71
N GLU A 284 -15.63 -23.63 -5.46
CA GLU A 284 -16.21 -24.38 -4.34
C GLU A 284 -17.72 -24.62 -4.53
N ALA A 285 -18.46 -23.61 -5.01
CA ALA A 285 -19.89 -23.75 -5.28
C ALA A 285 -20.17 -24.74 -6.43
N ILE A 286 -19.33 -24.75 -7.46
CA ILE A 286 -19.42 -25.69 -8.58
C ILE A 286 -19.18 -27.12 -8.09
N ASP A 287 -18.18 -27.34 -7.25
CA ASP A 287 -17.87 -28.67 -6.71
C ASP A 287 -19.02 -29.22 -5.86
N VAL A 288 -19.59 -28.38 -4.99
CA VAL A 288 -20.76 -28.73 -4.17
C VAL A 288 -21.96 -29.07 -5.04
N GLU A 289 -22.27 -28.23 -6.04
CA GLU A 289 -23.42 -28.47 -6.92
C GLU A 289 -23.21 -29.73 -7.76
N TYR A 290 -22.04 -29.92 -8.35
CA TYR A 290 -21.74 -31.05 -9.24
C TYR A 290 -21.80 -32.39 -8.48
N LEU A 291 -21.15 -32.49 -7.31
CA LEU A 291 -21.22 -33.69 -6.46
C LEU A 291 -22.65 -33.93 -5.93
N GLY A 292 -23.38 -32.86 -5.64
CA GLY A 292 -24.78 -32.91 -5.22
C GLY A 292 -25.70 -33.58 -6.24
N ARG A 293 -25.39 -33.51 -7.54
CA ARG A 293 -26.14 -34.22 -8.61
C ARG A 293 -26.13 -35.74 -8.43
N TYR A 294 -25.11 -36.27 -7.74
CA TYR A 294 -24.96 -37.69 -7.42
C TYR A 294 -25.29 -38.01 -5.96
N GLY A 295 -25.83 -37.05 -5.21
CA GLY A 295 -26.13 -37.21 -3.78
C GLY A 295 -24.89 -37.32 -2.90
N LEU A 296 -23.75 -36.80 -3.37
CA LEU A 296 -22.48 -36.81 -2.64
C LEU A 296 -22.26 -35.45 -1.95
N GLU A 297 -21.71 -35.49 -0.74
CA GLU A 297 -21.26 -34.29 -0.04
C GLU A 297 -19.83 -33.92 -0.48
N CYS A 298 -19.56 -32.63 -0.63
CA CYS A 298 -18.23 -32.11 -0.97
C CYS A 298 -17.30 -32.22 0.26
N PRO A 299 -16.22 -33.01 0.19
CA PRO A 299 -15.29 -33.15 1.31
C PRO A 299 -14.49 -31.86 1.56
N SER A 300 -14.22 -31.54 2.83
CA SER A 300 -13.46 -30.34 3.20
C SER A 300 -11.98 -30.39 2.79
N ASP A 301 -11.42 -31.58 2.50
CA ASP A 301 -10.06 -31.73 2.00
C ASP A 301 -9.94 -31.60 0.48
N LEU A 302 -11.08 -31.50 -0.24
CA LEU A 302 -11.10 -31.57 -1.71
C LEU A 302 -10.26 -30.47 -2.35
N GLN A 303 -10.46 -29.21 -1.97
CA GLN A 303 -9.76 -28.05 -2.55
C GLN A 303 -8.24 -28.19 -2.42
N LYS A 304 -7.76 -28.59 -1.24
CA LYS A 304 -6.34 -28.82 -1.01
C LYS A 304 -5.80 -29.99 -1.83
N ALA A 305 -6.60 -31.03 -2.04
CA ALA A 305 -6.17 -32.21 -2.78
C ALA A 305 -6.07 -31.98 -4.29
N ILE A 306 -6.84 -31.02 -4.83
CA ILE A 306 -6.83 -30.66 -6.26
C ILE A 306 -6.00 -29.41 -6.56
N GLU A 307 -5.40 -28.80 -5.54
CA GLU A 307 -4.58 -27.59 -5.71
C GLU A 307 -3.46 -27.82 -6.72
N GLY A 308 -3.36 -26.93 -7.71
CA GLY A 308 -2.35 -26.97 -8.77
C GLY A 308 -2.62 -27.94 -9.91
N MET A 309 -3.55 -28.89 -9.75
CA MET A 309 -3.96 -29.79 -10.81
C MET A 309 -4.50 -29.01 -12.02
N SER A 310 -4.22 -29.50 -13.21
CA SER A 310 -4.89 -29.04 -14.43
C SER A 310 -6.37 -29.41 -14.40
N PHE A 311 -7.19 -28.69 -15.18
CA PHE A 311 -8.61 -29.01 -15.32
C PHE A 311 -8.90 -30.47 -15.68
N SER A 312 -8.02 -31.10 -16.49
CA SER A 312 -8.17 -32.51 -16.86
C SER A 312 -7.71 -33.47 -15.75
N GLU A 313 -6.64 -33.15 -15.02
CA GLU A 313 -6.21 -33.93 -13.85
C GLU A 313 -7.28 -33.89 -12.75
N THR A 314 -7.90 -32.73 -12.51
CA THR A 314 -9.01 -32.59 -11.57
C THR A 314 -10.21 -33.44 -11.98
N ALA A 315 -10.58 -33.48 -13.26
CA ALA A 315 -11.67 -34.33 -13.75
C ALA A 315 -11.38 -35.83 -13.57
N VAL A 316 -10.14 -36.27 -13.83
CA VAL A 316 -9.70 -37.65 -13.54
C VAL A 316 -9.82 -37.94 -12.04
N TYR A 317 -9.30 -37.04 -11.20
CA TYR A 317 -9.35 -37.18 -9.75
C TYR A 317 -10.78 -37.29 -9.22
N PHE A 318 -11.71 -36.45 -9.70
CA PHE A 318 -13.12 -36.52 -9.31
C PHE A 318 -13.74 -37.86 -9.69
N LYS A 319 -13.51 -38.31 -10.94
CA LYS A 319 -14.04 -39.59 -11.40
C LYS A 319 -13.56 -40.75 -10.54
N GLU A 320 -12.27 -40.80 -10.20
CA GLU A 320 -11.68 -41.86 -9.40
C GLU A 320 -12.08 -41.78 -7.93
N ARG A 321 -11.99 -40.60 -7.31
CA ARG A 321 -12.26 -40.40 -5.88
C ARG A 321 -13.72 -40.63 -5.53
N PHE A 322 -14.64 -40.18 -6.37
CA PHE A 322 -16.07 -40.22 -6.12
C PHE A 322 -16.78 -41.33 -6.92
N ASN A 323 -16.04 -42.12 -7.70
CA ASN A 323 -16.55 -43.21 -8.53
C ASN A 323 -17.71 -42.74 -9.44
N LEU A 324 -17.50 -41.60 -10.11
CA LEU A 324 -18.55 -40.95 -10.91
C LEU A 324 -18.83 -41.72 -12.21
N PRO A 325 -20.12 -41.83 -12.60
CA PRO A 325 -20.51 -42.52 -13.83
C PRO A 325 -20.06 -41.75 -15.07
N ASP A 326 -20.12 -40.42 -15.03
CA ASP A 326 -19.74 -39.51 -16.11
C ASP A 326 -18.31 -39.76 -16.60
N SER A 327 -18.12 -39.74 -17.91
CA SER A 327 -16.80 -39.68 -18.54
C SER A 327 -16.07 -38.38 -18.18
N ILE A 328 -14.74 -38.37 -18.35
CA ILE A 328 -13.90 -37.19 -18.08
C ILE A 328 -14.39 -35.97 -18.88
N GLU A 329 -14.82 -36.18 -20.14
CA GLU A 329 -15.32 -35.10 -20.98
C GLU A 329 -16.71 -34.60 -20.53
N GLU A 330 -17.58 -35.47 -20.02
CA GLU A 330 -18.87 -35.06 -19.44
C GLU A 330 -18.68 -34.24 -18.16
N ILE A 331 -17.77 -34.64 -17.28
CA ILE A 331 -17.40 -33.87 -16.07
C ILE A 331 -16.93 -32.47 -16.46
N LYS A 332 -15.95 -32.39 -17.39
CA LYS A 332 -15.38 -31.13 -17.87
C LYS A 332 -16.45 -30.23 -18.49
N GLN A 333 -17.31 -30.80 -19.33
CA GLN A 333 -18.39 -30.05 -19.99
C GLN A 333 -19.38 -29.48 -18.97
N ALA A 334 -19.76 -30.27 -17.96
CA ALA A 334 -20.64 -29.79 -16.89
C ALA A 334 -20.02 -28.62 -16.12
N TRP A 335 -18.74 -28.69 -15.75
CA TRP A 335 -18.04 -27.59 -15.08
C TRP A 335 -17.94 -26.33 -15.94
N VAL A 336 -17.69 -26.48 -17.25
CA VAL A 336 -17.69 -25.34 -18.19
C VAL A 336 -19.07 -24.67 -18.20
N GLU A 337 -20.15 -25.44 -18.33
CA GLU A 337 -21.52 -24.89 -18.33
C GLU A 337 -21.85 -24.16 -17.02
N MET A 338 -21.45 -24.72 -15.88
CA MET A 338 -21.70 -24.14 -14.56
C MET A 338 -20.89 -22.87 -14.28
N SER A 339 -19.67 -22.78 -14.83
CA SER A 339 -18.77 -21.63 -14.63
C SER A 339 -19.04 -20.48 -15.61
N LEU A 340 -19.47 -20.74 -16.84
CA LEU A 340 -19.63 -19.72 -17.88
C LEU A 340 -20.59 -18.59 -17.47
N GLU A 341 -21.74 -18.91 -16.89
CA GLU A 341 -22.70 -17.88 -16.47
C GLU A 341 -22.11 -16.99 -15.37
N LYS A 342 -21.44 -17.59 -14.39
CA LYS A 342 -20.82 -16.90 -13.26
C LYS A 342 -19.69 -16.00 -13.70
N TYR A 343 -18.79 -16.49 -14.57
CA TYR A 343 -17.73 -15.66 -15.15
C TYR A 343 -18.27 -14.46 -15.93
N GLN A 344 -19.38 -14.63 -16.64
CA GLN A 344 -19.95 -13.56 -17.44
C GLN A 344 -20.67 -12.49 -16.61
N LYS A 345 -21.30 -12.87 -15.48
CA LYS A 345 -22.25 -11.99 -14.77
C LYS A 345 -21.88 -11.65 -13.34
N GLU A 346 -21.11 -12.49 -12.66
CA GLU A 346 -20.92 -12.42 -11.20
C GLU A 346 -19.48 -12.15 -10.79
N VAL A 347 -18.50 -12.62 -11.56
CA VAL A 347 -17.07 -12.53 -11.21
C VAL A 347 -16.51 -11.13 -11.50
N PRO A 348 -16.09 -10.35 -10.48
CA PRO A 348 -15.48 -9.04 -10.68
C PRO A 348 -13.96 -9.12 -10.90
N VAL A 349 -13.40 -8.06 -11.47
CA VAL A 349 -11.94 -7.83 -11.51
C VAL A 349 -11.43 -7.51 -10.11
N LYS A 350 -10.25 -8.01 -9.74
CA LYS A 350 -9.61 -7.66 -8.46
C LYS A 350 -9.19 -6.18 -8.39
N PRO A 351 -9.18 -5.55 -7.20
CA PRO A 351 -8.83 -4.13 -7.07
C PRO A 351 -7.42 -3.82 -7.62
N GLY A 352 -7.32 -2.74 -8.40
CA GLY A 352 -6.07 -2.26 -8.99
C GLY A 352 -5.60 -2.99 -10.26
N VAL A 353 -6.21 -4.11 -10.65
CA VAL A 353 -5.76 -4.89 -11.83
C VAL A 353 -5.84 -4.05 -13.10
N ARG A 354 -6.91 -3.27 -13.31
CA ARG A 354 -7.08 -2.48 -14.54
C ARG A 354 -6.00 -1.43 -14.67
N GLU A 355 -5.78 -0.69 -13.60
CA GLU A 355 -4.77 0.36 -13.53
C GLU A 355 -3.38 -0.25 -13.73
N PHE A 356 -3.11 -1.43 -13.16
CA PHE A 356 -1.81 -2.10 -13.33
C PHE A 356 -1.59 -2.59 -14.77
N LEU A 357 -2.62 -3.15 -15.41
CA LEU A 357 -2.57 -3.55 -16.81
C LEU A 357 -2.37 -2.33 -17.74
N GLU A 358 -2.98 -1.20 -17.43
CA GLU A 358 -2.75 0.07 -18.14
C GLU A 358 -1.30 0.54 -17.99
N GLU A 359 -0.75 0.49 -16.78
CA GLU A 359 0.63 0.92 -16.49
C GLU A 359 1.67 0.06 -17.24
N ILE A 360 1.55 -1.28 -17.19
CA ILE A 360 2.48 -2.16 -17.92
C ILE A 360 2.35 -1.96 -19.44
N SER A 361 1.13 -1.70 -19.94
CA SER A 361 0.89 -1.39 -21.35
C SER A 361 1.55 -0.08 -21.78
N ILE A 362 1.46 0.98 -20.96
CA ILE A 362 2.12 2.28 -21.21
C ILE A 362 3.65 2.10 -21.27
N ARG A 363 4.21 1.23 -20.43
CA ARG A 363 5.64 0.90 -20.41
C ARG A 363 6.08 -0.03 -21.54
N GLY A 364 5.15 -0.56 -22.33
CA GLY A 364 5.45 -1.52 -23.40
C GLY A 364 5.88 -2.89 -22.89
N ILE A 365 5.56 -3.24 -21.65
CA ILE A 365 5.80 -4.55 -21.06
C ILE A 365 4.68 -5.48 -21.53
N LYS A 366 5.04 -6.69 -21.99
CA LYS A 366 4.05 -7.64 -22.51
C LYS A 366 3.32 -8.34 -21.37
N ALA A 367 2.07 -8.73 -21.60
CA ALA A 367 1.30 -9.49 -20.62
C ALA A 367 0.81 -10.83 -21.19
N GLY A 368 0.78 -11.85 -20.35
CA GLY A 368 0.17 -13.14 -20.68
C GLY A 368 -0.51 -13.82 -19.49
N ILE A 369 -1.43 -14.74 -19.80
CA ILE A 369 -2.17 -15.53 -18.81
C ILE A 369 -1.71 -16.98 -18.84
N ALA A 370 -1.52 -17.54 -17.65
CA ALA A 370 -1.11 -18.92 -17.39
C ALA A 370 -2.11 -19.57 -16.40
N THR A 371 -3.16 -20.20 -16.93
CA THR A 371 -4.26 -20.74 -16.12
C THR A 371 -4.45 -22.24 -16.30
N SER A 372 -4.89 -22.92 -15.23
CA SER A 372 -5.32 -24.32 -15.29
C SER A 372 -6.63 -24.52 -16.04
N ASN A 373 -7.40 -23.45 -16.27
CA ASN A 373 -8.72 -23.49 -16.88
C ASN A 373 -8.69 -23.58 -18.41
N GLY A 374 -9.79 -24.10 -18.97
CA GLY A 374 -9.99 -24.23 -20.41
C GLY A 374 -10.18 -22.89 -21.12
N ARG A 375 -9.76 -22.83 -22.40
CA ARG A 375 -9.72 -21.60 -23.21
C ARG A 375 -11.06 -20.87 -23.29
N GLU A 376 -12.15 -21.59 -23.43
CA GLU A 376 -13.50 -21.02 -23.55
C GLU A 376 -13.89 -20.17 -22.34
N MET A 377 -13.56 -20.63 -21.12
CA MET A 377 -13.86 -19.91 -19.89
C MET A 377 -13.02 -18.64 -19.76
N VAL A 378 -11.73 -18.73 -20.10
CA VAL A 378 -10.81 -17.59 -20.08
C VAL A 378 -11.28 -16.50 -21.04
N ASP A 379 -11.63 -16.86 -22.27
CA ASP A 379 -12.13 -15.90 -23.26
C ASP A 379 -13.45 -15.26 -22.80
N ALA A 380 -14.35 -16.03 -22.21
CA ALA A 380 -15.62 -15.52 -21.70
C ALA A 380 -15.43 -14.45 -20.62
N VAL A 381 -14.55 -14.69 -19.63
CA VAL A 381 -14.32 -13.73 -18.54
C VAL A 381 -13.55 -12.50 -19.02
N LEU A 382 -12.51 -12.66 -19.83
CA LEU A 382 -11.73 -11.51 -20.33
C LEU A 382 -12.59 -10.59 -21.19
N LYS A 383 -13.47 -11.16 -22.02
CA LYS A 383 -14.40 -10.40 -22.84
C LYS A 383 -15.45 -9.68 -22.01
N SER A 384 -16.06 -10.35 -21.04
CA SER A 384 -17.05 -9.73 -20.14
C SER A 384 -16.45 -8.54 -19.39
N LEU A 385 -15.20 -8.68 -18.95
CA LEU A 385 -14.50 -7.65 -18.17
C LEU A 385 -13.76 -6.63 -19.05
N GLY A 386 -13.74 -6.79 -20.38
CA GLY A 386 -13.03 -5.88 -21.30
C GLY A 386 -11.54 -5.80 -20.97
N LEU A 387 -10.89 -6.95 -20.78
CA LEU A 387 -9.46 -7.07 -20.48
C LEU A 387 -8.64 -7.69 -21.63
N GLU A 388 -9.31 -8.24 -22.66
CA GLU A 388 -8.67 -8.95 -23.78
C GLU A 388 -7.54 -8.14 -24.44
N GLN A 389 -7.70 -6.82 -24.53
CA GLN A 389 -6.72 -5.94 -25.18
C GLN A 389 -5.35 -5.91 -24.50
N TYR A 390 -5.27 -6.28 -23.23
CA TYR A 390 -4.02 -6.20 -22.46
C TYR A 390 -3.12 -7.42 -22.68
N PHE A 391 -3.66 -8.57 -23.08
CA PHE A 391 -2.94 -9.83 -23.11
C PHE A 391 -2.56 -10.25 -24.53
N GLN A 392 -1.27 -10.50 -24.77
CA GLN A 392 -0.77 -10.97 -26.07
C GLN A 392 -0.76 -12.50 -26.16
N VAL A 393 -0.71 -13.18 -25.02
CA VAL A 393 -0.67 -14.65 -24.93
C VAL A 393 -1.60 -15.12 -23.83
N VAL A 394 -2.36 -16.17 -24.11
CA VAL A 394 -3.09 -16.95 -23.11
C VAL A 394 -2.67 -18.41 -23.32
N ALA A 395 -2.14 -19.04 -22.28
CA ALA A 395 -1.86 -20.47 -22.25
C ALA A 395 -2.75 -21.13 -21.19
N THR A 396 -3.33 -22.26 -21.58
CA THR A 396 -4.23 -23.06 -20.74
C THR A 396 -3.60 -24.40 -20.40
N ALA A 397 -3.97 -25.03 -19.29
CA ALA A 397 -3.34 -26.30 -18.90
C ALA A 397 -3.56 -27.47 -19.86
N CYS A 398 -4.50 -27.36 -20.80
CA CYS A 398 -4.63 -28.36 -21.88
C CYS A 398 -3.45 -28.33 -22.88
N GLU A 399 -2.59 -27.31 -22.81
CA GLU A 399 -1.48 -27.09 -23.73
C GLU A 399 -0.12 -27.55 -23.18
N VAL A 400 -0.06 -27.95 -21.90
CA VAL A 400 1.18 -28.36 -21.22
C VAL A 400 1.04 -29.74 -20.57
N ALA A 401 2.17 -30.43 -20.39
CA ALA A 401 2.19 -31.85 -20.01
C ALA A 401 1.86 -32.10 -18.52
N ALA A 402 2.07 -31.12 -17.65
CA ALA A 402 1.84 -31.23 -16.21
C ALA A 402 1.25 -29.93 -15.64
N GLY A 403 0.35 -30.07 -14.65
CA GLY A 403 -0.17 -28.96 -13.86
C GLY A 403 0.87 -28.34 -12.92
N LYS A 404 0.48 -27.25 -12.25
CA LYS A 404 1.30 -26.59 -11.22
C LYS A 404 1.50 -27.59 -10.06
N PRO A 405 2.69 -27.69 -9.43
CA PRO A 405 3.80 -26.73 -9.40
C PRO A 405 4.86 -26.94 -10.49
N ALA A 406 4.58 -27.71 -11.55
CA ALA A 406 5.48 -27.80 -12.69
C ALA A 406 5.57 -26.42 -13.40
N PRO A 407 6.77 -26.02 -13.88
CA PRO A 407 6.98 -24.68 -14.44
C PRO A 407 6.44 -24.51 -15.86
N ASP A 408 5.97 -25.59 -16.48
CA ASP A 408 5.68 -25.72 -17.90
C ASP A 408 4.79 -24.60 -18.46
N ILE A 409 3.69 -24.27 -17.76
CA ILE A 409 2.75 -23.25 -18.22
C ILE A 409 3.37 -21.85 -18.25
N TYR A 410 4.16 -21.51 -17.24
CA TYR A 410 4.85 -20.21 -17.18
C TYR A 410 5.96 -20.12 -18.22
N LEU A 411 6.73 -21.19 -18.39
CA LEU A 411 7.77 -21.27 -19.43
C LEU A 411 7.17 -21.14 -20.83
N GLU A 412 6.01 -21.75 -21.08
CA GLU A 412 5.34 -21.67 -22.38
C GLU A 412 4.82 -20.26 -22.67
N VAL A 413 4.21 -19.58 -21.69
CA VAL A 413 3.79 -18.19 -21.85
C VAL A 413 4.99 -17.28 -22.11
N ALA A 414 6.06 -17.38 -21.31
CA ALA A 414 7.27 -16.58 -21.50
C ALA A 414 7.89 -16.80 -22.88
N ARG A 415 7.95 -18.06 -23.34
CA ARG A 415 8.44 -18.43 -24.68
C ARG A 415 7.62 -17.76 -25.78
N ARG A 416 6.28 -17.80 -25.70
CA ARG A 416 5.38 -17.17 -26.68
C ARG A 416 5.47 -15.65 -26.66
N LEU A 417 5.71 -15.04 -25.50
CA LEU A 417 5.95 -13.60 -25.36
C LEU A 417 7.37 -13.20 -25.82
N GLY A 418 8.28 -14.15 -26.00
CA GLY A 418 9.68 -13.89 -26.34
C GLY A 418 10.46 -13.27 -25.17
N ALA A 419 10.07 -13.55 -23.93
CA ALA A 419 10.70 -13.07 -22.72
C ALA A 419 11.60 -14.17 -22.09
N LYS A 420 12.68 -13.75 -21.45
CA LYS A 420 13.51 -14.65 -20.65
C LYS A 420 12.91 -14.81 -19.26
N PRO A 421 12.94 -16.02 -18.65
CA PRO A 421 12.34 -16.23 -17.32
C PRO A 421 12.87 -15.28 -16.25
N GLU A 422 14.17 -14.96 -16.24
CA GLU A 422 14.74 -14.01 -15.26
C GLU A 422 14.20 -12.58 -15.38
N ASN A 423 13.58 -12.24 -16.52
CA ASN A 423 12.97 -10.93 -16.80
C ASN A 423 11.43 -11.01 -16.81
N CYS A 424 10.87 -12.06 -16.21
CA CYS A 424 9.43 -12.23 -16.05
C CYS A 424 9.03 -11.98 -14.60
N LEU A 425 7.86 -11.35 -14.45
CA LEU A 425 7.17 -11.20 -13.17
C LEU A 425 5.87 -12.01 -13.20
N VAL A 426 5.66 -12.89 -12.23
CA VAL A 426 4.46 -13.73 -12.11
C VAL A 426 3.58 -13.24 -10.98
N PHE A 427 2.27 -13.20 -11.20
CA PHE A 427 1.27 -13.02 -10.13
C PHE A 427 0.47 -14.31 -9.94
N GLU A 428 0.34 -14.75 -8.69
CA GLU A 428 -0.31 -16.01 -8.29
C GLU A 428 -0.98 -15.90 -6.92
N ASP A 429 -2.03 -16.67 -6.67
CA ASP A 429 -2.78 -16.62 -5.42
C ASP A 429 -2.63 -17.87 -4.55
N VAL A 430 -2.16 -18.99 -5.10
CA VAL A 430 -1.98 -20.28 -4.40
C VAL A 430 -0.53 -20.79 -4.35
N PRO A 431 -0.12 -21.53 -3.29
CA PRO A 431 1.23 -22.06 -3.14
C PRO A 431 1.75 -22.88 -4.33
N ALA A 432 0.95 -23.80 -4.87
CA ALA A 432 1.35 -24.60 -6.04
C ALA A 432 1.71 -23.72 -7.25
N GLY A 433 0.95 -22.65 -7.47
CA GLY A 433 1.18 -21.70 -8.54
C GLY A 433 2.42 -20.83 -8.33
N ILE A 434 2.61 -20.35 -7.10
CA ILE A 434 3.81 -19.62 -6.71
C ILE A 434 5.06 -20.48 -6.97
N MET A 435 5.03 -21.74 -6.54
CA MET A 435 6.12 -22.69 -6.79
C MET A 435 6.36 -22.92 -8.28
N ALA A 436 5.32 -22.99 -9.12
CA ALA A 436 5.50 -23.09 -10.56
C ALA A 436 6.27 -21.90 -11.15
N GLY A 437 5.94 -20.68 -10.74
CA GLY A 437 6.69 -19.47 -11.14
C GLY A 437 8.15 -19.49 -10.66
N LYS A 438 8.38 -19.87 -9.39
CA LYS A 438 9.75 -19.99 -8.83
C LYS A 438 10.57 -21.08 -9.54
N ASN A 439 9.96 -22.24 -9.80
CA ASN A 439 10.58 -23.35 -10.53
C ASN A 439 10.93 -22.96 -11.97
N ALA A 440 10.18 -22.02 -12.56
CA ALA A 440 10.47 -21.47 -13.87
C ALA A 440 11.64 -20.45 -13.86
N GLY A 441 12.15 -20.08 -12.69
CA GLY A 441 13.22 -19.08 -12.54
C GLY A 441 12.74 -17.64 -12.64
N MET A 442 11.46 -17.38 -12.35
CA MET A 442 10.84 -16.05 -12.43
C MET A 442 10.72 -15.40 -11.05
N ASN A 443 10.57 -14.07 -11.03
CA ASN A 443 10.12 -13.37 -9.82
C ASN A 443 8.62 -13.56 -9.67
N VAL A 444 8.15 -13.79 -8.44
CA VAL A 444 6.75 -14.11 -8.16
C VAL A 444 6.21 -13.21 -7.05
N ILE A 445 5.06 -12.62 -7.31
CA ILE A 445 4.27 -11.86 -6.34
C ILE A 445 3.01 -12.67 -6.02
N ALA A 446 2.86 -13.01 -4.75
CA ALA A 446 1.65 -13.61 -4.23
C ALA A 446 0.55 -12.55 -4.08
N VAL A 447 -0.66 -12.85 -4.54
CA VAL A 447 -1.87 -12.04 -4.35
C VAL A 447 -2.69 -12.69 -3.24
N GLU A 448 -3.21 -11.89 -2.31
CA GLU A 448 -4.18 -12.39 -1.34
C GLU A 448 -5.56 -12.62 -1.97
N ASP A 449 -6.19 -13.70 -1.53
CA ASP A 449 -7.56 -14.05 -1.84
C ASP A 449 -8.20 -14.62 -0.57
N ASP A 450 -9.48 -14.31 -0.33
CA ASP A 450 -10.21 -14.77 0.86
C ASP A 450 -10.22 -16.32 0.92
N PHE A 451 -10.20 -17.01 -0.23
CA PHE A 451 -10.12 -18.47 -0.33
C PHE A 451 -8.79 -19.04 0.18
N SER A 452 -7.69 -18.30 0.00
CA SER A 452 -6.34 -18.73 0.37
C SER A 452 -5.83 -18.09 1.67
N GLU A 453 -6.71 -17.50 2.48
CA GLU A 453 -6.34 -16.82 3.74
C GLU A 453 -5.56 -17.75 4.69
N THR A 454 -5.96 -19.03 4.77
CA THR A 454 -5.29 -20.04 5.60
C THR A 454 -3.88 -20.39 5.15
N MET A 455 -3.50 -20.00 3.92
CA MET A 455 -2.22 -20.30 3.29
C MET A 455 -1.27 -19.10 3.29
N LYS A 456 -1.63 -17.98 3.93
CA LYS A 456 -0.82 -16.75 3.93
C LYS A 456 0.64 -16.96 4.33
N GLU A 457 0.90 -17.64 5.44
CA GLU A 457 2.27 -17.87 5.94
C GLU A 457 3.12 -18.67 4.95
N GLU A 458 2.50 -19.60 4.20
CA GLU A 458 3.17 -20.38 3.16
C GLU A 458 3.48 -19.51 1.94
N LYS A 459 2.54 -18.67 1.50
CA LYS A 459 2.74 -17.72 0.39
C LYS A 459 3.86 -16.72 0.68
N GLU A 460 3.91 -16.17 1.90
CA GLU A 460 4.98 -15.26 2.35
C GLU A 460 6.36 -15.92 2.33
N GLN A 461 6.44 -17.24 2.54
CA GLN A 461 7.70 -17.97 2.49
C GLN A 461 8.14 -18.32 1.06
N LEU A 462 7.19 -18.56 0.16
CA LEU A 462 7.46 -19.02 -1.20
C LEU A 462 7.67 -17.88 -2.21
N ALA A 463 6.89 -16.80 -2.10
CA ALA A 463 6.91 -15.69 -3.05
C ALA A 463 8.00 -14.66 -2.72
N ASP A 464 8.40 -13.86 -3.71
CA ASP A 464 9.35 -12.77 -3.51
C ASP A 464 8.70 -11.55 -2.82
N ARG A 465 7.38 -11.42 -2.96
CA ARG A 465 6.55 -10.42 -2.29
C ARG A 465 5.11 -10.94 -2.19
N LEU A 466 4.38 -10.49 -1.17
CA LEU A 466 2.93 -10.69 -1.05
C LEU A 466 2.23 -9.33 -1.08
N ILE A 467 1.09 -9.25 -1.76
CA ILE A 467 0.24 -8.05 -1.87
C ILE A 467 -1.22 -8.39 -1.57
N HIS A 468 -1.94 -7.45 -0.98
CA HIS A 468 -3.39 -7.56 -0.78
C HIS A 468 -4.15 -7.27 -2.07
N ASP A 469 -3.70 -6.26 -2.81
CA ASP A 469 -4.28 -5.88 -4.10
C ASP A 469 -3.23 -5.22 -5.01
N PHE A 470 -3.60 -5.00 -6.26
CA PHE A 470 -2.68 -4.45 -7.27
C PHE A 470 -2.36 -2.97 -7.06
N TYR A 471 -3.05 -2.23 -6.16
CA TYR A 471 -2.67 -0.86 -5.84
C TYR A 471 -1.32 -0.78 -5.10
N GLU A 472 -0.84 -1.88 -4.52
CA GLU A 472 0.45 -1.93 -3.84
C GLU A 472 1.66 -1.97 -4.80
N VAL A 473 1.42 -2.32 -6.07
CA VAL A 473 2.44 -2.46 -7.12
C VAL A 473 2.31 -1.45 -8.26
N LEU A 474 1.33 -0.55 -8.12
CA LEU A 474 1.02 0.59 -9.00
C LEU A 474 1.62 1.88 -8.50
#